data_AF-A0A1H4JHY1-F1
#
_entry.id   AF-A0A1H4JHY1-F1
#
_cell.length_a   1.000
_cell.length_b   1.000
_cell.length_c   1.000
_cell.angle_alpha   90.00
_cell.angle_beta   90.00
_cell.angle_gamma   90.00
#
_symmetry.space_group_name_H-M   'P 1'
#
loop_
_entity.id
_entity.type
_entity.pdbx_description
1 polymer ?
#
loop_
_entity_poly.entity_id
_entity_poly.type
_entity_poly.pdbx_seq_one_letter_code
_entity_poly.pdbx_strand_id
1 'polypeptide(L)'
;MASVLASAPALALLAAPAHADVPKGWGGEEVHYEPDALHALGLYLGAPLLLFVVIAVLIYLPAMIRGEKLLPHHDAVDGEGQWIGGPRQGIAELPAADGEDSRAGGASGRW
;
A
#
# COMPACT_ATOMS: atom_id res chain seq x y z
N MET A 1 41.63 31.10 44.01
CA MET A 1 40.88 30.36 42.97
C MET A 1 39.71 29.54 43.52
N ALA A 2 39.23 29.80 44.75
CA ALA A 2 38.04 29.13 45.32
C ALA A 2 36.80 30.05 45.32
N SER A 3 37.00 31.37 45.29
CA SER A 3 35.95 32.37 45.41
C SER A 3 35.08 32.52 44.15
N VAL A 4 35.58 32.11 42.98
CA VAL A 4 34.85 32.22 41.69
C VAL A 4 33.91 31.02 41.48
N LEU A 5 34.25 29.83 42.03
CA LEU A 5 33.41 28.64 41.86
C LEU A 5 32.13 28.65 42.73
N ALA A 6 32.11 29.44 43.81
CA ALA A 6 30.97 29.50 44.72
C ALA A 6 29.87 30.50 44.29
N SER A 7 30.13 31.37 43.30
CA SER A 7 29.15 32.38 42.87
C SER A 7 28.07 31.84 41.93
N ALA A 8 28.37 30.77 41.18
CA ALA A 8 27.45 30.15 40.23
C ALA A 8 26.14 29.62 40.85
N PRO A 9 26.16 28.84 41.96
CA PRO A 9 24.91 28.38 42.58
C PRO A 9 24.14 29.53 43.25
N ALA A 10 24.83 30.56 43.77
CA ALA A 10 24.18 31.72 44.38
C ALA A 10 23.42 32.57 43.34
N LEU A 11 23.96 32.73 42.13
CA LEU A 11 23.27 33.37 41.01
C LEU A 11 22.08 32.55 40.48
N ALA A 12 22.19 31.22 40.48
CA ALA A 12 21.09 30.33 40.09
C ALA A 12 19.89 30.41 41.06
N LEU A 13 20.13 30.67 42.35
CA LEU A 13 19.08 30.87 43.36
C LEU A 13 18.38 32.25 43.27
N LEU A 14 19.01 33.22 42.61
CA LEU A 14 18.45 34.54 42.31
C LEU A 14 17.71 34.60 40.97
N ALA A 15 17.76 33.52 40.18
CA ALA A 15 16.97 33.37 38.96
C ALA A 15 15.50 33.10 39.34
N ALA A 16 14.79 34.16 39.71
CA ALA A 16 13.33 34.12 39.73
C ALA A 16 12.82 33.72 38.33
N PRO A 17 11.77 32.89 38.23
CA PRO A 17 11.17 32.59 36.94
C PRO A 17 10.82 33.91 36.25
N ALA A 18 11.26 34.08 35.01
CA ALA A 18 10.86 35.20 34.19
C ALA A 18 9.36 35.06 33.91
N HIS A 19 8.54 35.74 34.72
CA HIS A 19 7.11 35.87 34.52
C HIS A 19 6.89 36.83 33.33
N ALA A 20 7.00 36.28 32.12
CA ALA A 20 6.52 36.94 30.93
C ALA A 20 5.01 36.75 30.83
N ASP A 21 4.28 37.81 30.50
CA ASP A 21 2.86 37.68 30.15
C ASP A 21 2.71 36.69 29.00
N VAL A 22 1.78 35.75 29.14
CA VAL A 22 1.45 34.79 28.08
C VAL A 22 0.83 35.58 26.91
N PRO A 23 1.40 35.54 25.69
CA PRO A 23 0.81 36.23 24.55
C PRO A 23 -0.65 35.83 24.34
N LYS A 24 -1.51 36.76 23.92
CA LYS A 24 -2.90 36.41 23.60
C LYS A 24 -2.92 35.30 22.55
N GLY A 25 -3.55 34.17 22.89
CA GLY A 25 -3.58 32.95 22.06
C GLY A 25 -2.61 31.85 22.48
N TRP A 26 -1.75 32.07 23.49
CA TRP A 26 -0.83 31.06 24.04
C TRP A 26 -1.30 30.46 25.37
N GLY A 27 -2.42 30.94 25.91
CA GLY A 27 -3.00 30.48 27.17
C GLY A 27 -4.14 29.49 26.94
N GLY A 28 -3.96 28.27 27.49
CA GLY A 28 -4.87 27.17 27.89
C GLY A 28 -6.37 27.10 27.55
N GLU A 29 -6.96 28.06 26.86
CA GLU A 29 -8.28 28.03 26.25
C GLU A 29 -8.17 27.65 24.77
N GLU A 30 -7.27 26.72 24.43
CA GLU A 30 -7.67 25.80 23.38
C GLU A 30 -8.75 24.95 24.02
N VAL A 31 -10.01 25.22 23.67
CA VAL A 31 -11.07 24.23 23.84
C VAL A 31 -10.63 23.04 23.01
N HIS A 32 -9.83 22.16 23.62
CA HIS A 32 -9.49 20.88 23.05
C HIS A 32 -10.82 20.17 22.94
N TYR A 33 -11.40 20.22 21.75
CA TYR A 33 -12.49 19.34 21.40
C TYR A 33 -11.90 17.94 21.43
N GLU A 34 -11.94 17.30 22.61
CA GLU A 34 -11.57 15.91 22.74
C GLU A 34 -12.63 15.12 21.97
N PRO A 35 -12.25 14.50 20.83
CA PRO A 35 -13.19 13.66 20.14
C PRO A 35 -13.52 12.47 21.04
N ASP A 36 -14.81 12.15 21.17
CA ASP A 36 -15.22 10.91 21.83
C ASP A 36 -14.51 9.71 21.19
N ALA A 37 -14.26 8.66 21.98
CA ALA A 37 -13.49 7.49 21.56
C ALA A 37 -14.06 6.84 20.29
N LEU A 38 -15.38 6.83 20.12
CA LEU A 38 -16.02 6.33 18.90
C LEU A 38 -15.73 7.21 17.69
N HIS A 39 -15.67 8.52 17.89
CA HIS A 39 -15.36 9.48 16.84
C HIS A 39 -13.90 9.35 16.38
N ALA A 40 -12.97 9.22 17.33
CA ALA A 40 -11.57 8.96 17.04
C ALA A 40 -11.40 7.62 16.31
N LEU A 41 -12.02 6.54 16.81
CA LEU A 41 -11.96 5.22 16.15
C LEU A 41 -12.55 5.27 14.74
N GLY A 42 -13.71 5.91 14.56
CA GLY A 42 -14.35 6.08 13.27
C GLY A 42 -13.48 6.88 12.30
N LEU A 43 -12.76 7.90 12.76
CA LEU A 43 -11.87 8.67 11.90
C LEU A 43 -10.62 7.86 11.53
N TYR A 44 -9.95 7.25 12.50
CA TYR A 44 -8.69 6.54 12.27
C TYR A 44 -8.86 5.20 11.53
N LEU A 45 -9.96 4.50 11.76
CA LEU A 45 -10.22 3.21 11.11
C LEU A 45 -11.24 3.32 9.96
N GLY A 46 -12.28 4.13 10.14
CA GLY A 46 -13.34 4.30 9.15
C GLY A 46 -12.89 5.11 7.93
N ALA A 47 -12.11 6.18 8.10
CA ALA A 47 -11.61 6.95 6.95
C ALA A 47 -10.75 6.11 5.98
N PRO A 48 -9.72 5.35 6.43
CA PRO A 48 -8.94 4.52 5.51
C PRO A 48 -9.76 3.38 4.90
N LEU A 49 -10.68 2.77 5.67
CA LEU A 49 -11.55 1.73 5.15
C LEU A 49 -12.52 2.27 4.08
N LEU A 50 -13.11 3.44 4.31
CA LEU A 50 -13.99 4.09 3.36
C LEU A 50 -13.23 4.48 2.10
N LEU A 51 -12.02 5.02 2.24
CA LEU A 51 -11.15 5.31 1.10
C LEU A 51 -10.85 4.04 0.29
N PHE A 52 -10.52 2.93 0.96
CA PHE A 52 -10.31 1.63 0.31
C PHE A 52 -11.55 1.19 -0.49
N VAL A 53 -12.74 1.28 0.10
CA VAL A 53 -14.00 0.91 -0.58
C VAL A 53 -14.25 1.81 -1.80
N VAL A 54 -14.06 3.13 -1.67
CA VAL A 54 -14.22 4.06 -2.80
C VAL A 54 -13.27 3.71 -3.93
N ILE A 55 -11.99 3.47 -3.62
CA ILE A 55 -10.99 3.07 -4.62
C ILE A 55 -11.39 1.74 -5.27
N ALA A 56 -11.79 0.74 -4.48
CA ALA A 56 -12.23 -0.55 -4.98
C ALA A 56 -13.44 -0.42 -5.91
N VAL A 57 -14.43 0.39 -5.56
CA VAL A 57 -15.59 0.66 -6.42
C VAL A 57 -15.14 1.32 -7.73
N LEU A 58 -14.31 2.36 -7.66
CA LEU A 58 -13.85 3.05 -8.88
C LEU A 58 -13.08 2.13 -9.83
N ILE A 59 -12.35 1.16 -9.30
CA ILE A 59 -11.55 0.21 -10.10
C ILE A 59 -12.41 -0.95 -10.62
N TYR A 60 -13.14 -1.63 -9.73
CA TYR A 60 -13.82 -2.88 -10.06
C TYR A 60 -15.20 -2.68 -10.68
N LEU A 61 -15.92 -1.61 -10.33
CA LEU A 61 -17.25 -1.36 -10.89
C LEU A 61 -17.27 -1.26 -12.42
N PRO A 62 -16.37 -0.50 -13.11
CA PRO A 62 -16.38 -0.46 -14.56
C PRO A 62 -16.07 -1.83 -15.20
N ALA A 63 -15.15 -2.59 -14.63
CA ALA A 63 -14.82 -3.94 -15.10
C ALA A 63 -15.99 -4.92 -14.90
N MET A 64 -16.74 -4.80 -13.80
CA MET A 64 -17.97 -5.56 -13.57
C MET A 64 -19.06 -5.21 -14.58
N ILE A 65 -19.26 -3.92 -14.87
CA ILE A 65 -20.25 -3.47 -15.87
C ILE A 65 -19.91 -4.04 -17.27
N ARG A 66 -18.62 -4.19 -17.59
CA ARG A 66 -18.15 -4.78 -18.85
C ARG A 66 -18.17 -6.31 -18.87
N GLY A 67 -18.39 -6.96 -17.73
CA GLY A 67 -18.36 -8.42 -17.61
C GLY A 67 -16.96 -9.03 -17.68
N GLU A 68 -15.92 -8.26 -17.36
CA GLU A 68 -14.53 -8.75 -17.35
C GLU A 68 -14.30 -9.74 -16.18
N LYS A 69 -13.55 -10.82 -16.40
CA LYS A 69 -13.13 -11.74 -15.32
C LYS A 69 -12.17 -11.01 -14.37
N LEU A 70 -12.61 -10.72 -13.14
CA LEU A 70 -11.82 -9.96 -12.14
C LEU A 70 -10.80 -10.79 -11.35
N LEU A 71 -11.05 -12.11 -11.25
CA LEU A 71 -10.18 -13.03 -10.54
C LEU A 71 -9.25 -13.71 -11.55
N PRO A 72 -7.95 -13.81 -11.26
CA PRO A 72 -7.07 -14.72 -11.99
C PRO A 72 -7.68 -16.11 -11.87
N HIS A 73 -8.20 -16.63 -12.98
CA HIS A 73 -8.64 -18.01 -13.01
C HIS A 73 -7.37 -18.85 -12.77
N HIS A 74 -7.30 -19.59 -11.66
CA HIS A 74 -6.27 -20.62 -11.53
C HIS A 74 -6.48 -21.72 -12.59
N ASP A 75 -7.69 -21.76 -13.18
CA ASP A 75 -8.04 -22.52 -14.37
C ASP A 75 -7.82 -21.71 -15.66
N ALA A 76 -6.95 -20.68 -15.67
CA ALA A 76 -6.43 -20.03 -16.88
C ALA A 76 -5.50 -20.95 -17.70
N VAL A 77 -5.86 -22.24 -17.74
CA VAL A 77 -5.80 -23.07 -18.94
C VAL A 77 -6.74 -22.51 -20.03
N ASP A 78 -7.59 -21.50 -19.73
CA ASP A 78 -8.24 -20.61 -20.70
C ASP A 78 -7.28 -19.60 -21.37
N GLY A 79 -5.97 -19.64 -21.06
CA GLY A 79 -4.97 -19.27 -22.04
C GLY A 79 -4.92 -20.37 -23.06
N GLU A 80 -5.94 -20.47 -23.90
CA GLU A 80 -5.95 -21.39 -25.05
C GLU A 80 -4.60 -21.27 -25.70
N GLY A 81 -3.80 -22.34 -25.57
CA GLY A 81 -2.35 -22.30 -25.69
C GLY A 81 -1.97 -21.58 -26.96
N GLN A 82 -1.72 -20.27 -26.84
CA GLN A 82 -1.65 -19.40 -27.99
C GLN A 82 -0.28 -19.66 -28.57
N TRP A 83 -0.24 -20.62 -29.49
CA TRP A 83 0.96 -20.96 -30.22
C TRP A 83 1.21 -19.82 -31.21
N ILE A 84 1.95 -18.81 -30.75
CA ILE A 84 2.45 -17.73 -31.61
C ILE A 84 3.48 -18.36 -32.58
N GLY A 85 3.02 -18.75 -33.76
CA GLY A 85 3.84 -19.40 -34.81
C GLY A 85 3.46 -20.84 -35.18
N GLY A 86 2.21 -21.28 -34.97
CA GLY A 86 1.77 -22.63 -35.28
C GLY A 86 1.82 -22.93 -36.78
N PRO A 87 1.83 -24.22 -37.20
CA PRO A 87 1.85 -24.58 -38.61
C PRO A 87 0.75 -23.82 -39.38
N ARG A 88 1.07 -23.26 -40.54
CA ARG A 88 0.08 -22.52 -41.36
C ARG A 88 -0.99 -23.42 -42.00
N GLN A 89 -0.92 -24.73 -41.75
CA GLN A 89 -1.82 -25.73 -42.29
C GLN A 89 -3.04 -25.84 -41.37
N GLY A 90 -4.24 -25.87 -41.98
CA GLY A 90 -5.49 -25.92 -41.24
C GLY A 90 -5.62 -27.20 -40.41
N ILE A 91 -6.52 -27.16 -39.42
CA ILE A 91 -6.80 -28.21 -38.41
C ILE A 91 -6.97 -29.64 -39.00
N ALA A 92 -7.18 -29.79 -40.30
CA ALA A 92 -7.35 -31.06 -40.99
C ALA A 92 -6.05 -31.77 -41.42
N GLU A 93 -4.89 -31.12 -41.38
CA GLU A 93 -3.62 -31.73 -41.79
C GLU A 93 -2.74 -32.00 -40.56
N LEU A 94 -2.87 -33.19 -39.99
CA LEU A 94 -1.91 -33.68 -39.00
C LEU A 94 -0.60 -34.02 -39.71
N PRO A 95 0.56 -33.55 -39.22
CA PRO A 95 1.86 -33.98 -39.75
C PRO A 95 2.01 -35.50 -39.55
N ALA A 96 2.70 -36.15 -40.49
CA ALA A 96 3.01 -37.57 -40.38
C ALA A 96 3.80 -37.85 -39.09
N ALA A 97 3.58 -39.01 -38.48
CA ALA A 97 4.24 -39.40 -37.24
C ALA A 97 5.77 -39.29 -37.39
N ASP A 98 6.41 -38.68 -36.39
CA ASP A 98 7.85 -38.57 -36.30
C ASP A 98 8.50 -39.96 -36.37
N GLY A 99 9.39 -40.16 -37.33
CA GLY A 99 10.12 -41.42 -37.55
C GLY A 99 11.32 -41.60 -36.62
N GLU A 100 12.02 -42.72 -36.78
CA GLU A 100 13.17 -43.13 -35.95
C GLU A 100 14.35 -42.11 -35.96
N ASP A 101 14.39 -41.20 -36.93
CA ASP A 101 15.39 -40.13 -37.05
C ASP A 101 14.96 -38.77 -36.43
N SER A 102 13.82 -38.70 -35.74
CA SER A 102 13.34 -37.42 -35.17
C SER A 102 14.27 -36.90 -34.07
N ARG A 103 14.78 -35.67 -34.29
CA ARG A 103 15.70 -34.95 -33.40
C ARG A 103 14.98 -33.88 -32.57
N ALA A 104 13.68 -34.04 -32.29
CA ALA A 104 12.92 -33.10 -31.47
C ALA A 104 13.42 -33.16 -30.00
N GLY A 105 14.19 -32.14 -29.58
CA GLY A 105 14.67 -31.99 -28.21
C GLY A 105 13.75 -31.09 -27.37
N GLY A 106 13.49 -31.48 -26.13
CA GLY A 106 12.69 -30.70 -25.17
C GLY A 106 13.57 -29.90 -24.19
N ALA A 107 13.24 -28.63 -23.99
CA ALA A 107 13.80 -27.82 -22.91
C ALA A 107 12.75 -27.69 -21.79
N SER A 108 13.15 -27.92 -20.54
CA SER A 108 12.30 -27.67 -19.37
C SER A 108 13.05 -26.79 -18.37
N GLY A 109 12.29 -25.95 -17.66
CA GLY A 109 12.79 -25.11 -16.58
C GLY A 109 11.77 -25.10 -15.44
N ARG A 110 12.25 -24.92 -14.21
CA ARG A 110 11.43 -24.75 -13.02
C ARG A 110 11.90 -23.49 -12.33
N TRP A 111 10.96 -22.60 -12.05
CA TRP A 111 11.13 -21.39 -11.24
C TRP A 111 10.82 -21.73 -9.78
#